data_AF-A0A4Y2AJW1-F1
#
_entry.id   AF-A0A4Y2AJW1-F1
#
_cell.length_a   1.000
_cell.length_b   1.000
_cell.length_c   1.000
_cell.angle_alpha   90.00
_cell.angle_beta   90.00
_cell.angle_gamma   90.00
#
_symmetry.space_group_name_H-M   'P 1'
#
loop_
_entity.id
_entity.type
_entity.pdbx_description
1 polymer ?
#
loop_
_entity_poly.entity_id
_entity_poly.type
_entity_poly.pdbx_seq_one_letter_code
_entity_poly.pdbx_strand_id
1 'polypeptide(L)'
;MVTLKDSSKKIRKFDVKERKIIFPQNLYLRGMVLKRLSTSTPKSKLDVVEKFHKNVLNAYVECSRTLEKKMPLDHLLLQFASKIDPVCRMHSLSLTLMKGLPDLVTNVISVAERDAYDLEVHKYHAASLRQPQQKETMDNWWMEVKISRQFPLVSSMACAMLTYLHGPKVESSFSNMNSVVTSETNRLCVESFDAIQTVK
;
A
#
# COMPACT_ATOMS: atom_id res chain seq x y z
N MET A 1 -19.56 -6.01 2.28
CA MET A 1 -19.11 -5.03 1.28
C MET A 1 -19.09 -3.67 1.97
N VAL A 2 -17.93 -3.11 2.30
CA VAL A 2 -17.86 -1.76 2.90
C VAL A 2 -18.20 -0.78 1.79
N THR A 3 -19.40 -0.21 1.83
CA THR A 3 -19.83 0.81 0.88
C THR A 3 -18.98 2.05 1.13
N LEU A 4 -18.05 2.36 0.22
CA LEU A 4 -17.36 3.64 0.24
C LEU A 4 -18.43 4.73 0.14
N LYS A 5 -18.58 5.53 1.22
CA LYS A 5 -19.53 6.66 1.27
C LYS A 5 -19.24 7.72 0.21
N ASP A 6 -18.04 7.71 -0.38
CA ASP A 6 -17.59 8.64 -1.38
C ASP A 6 -17.49 8.00 -2.77
N SER A 7 -17.92 8.74 -3.78
CA SER A 7 -17.78 8.30 -5.17
C SER A 7 -16.30 8.27 -5.58
N SER A 8 -15.94 7.34 -6.47
CA SER A 8 -14.59 7.21 -7.04
C SER A 8 -14.06 8.53 -7.64
N LYS A 9 -14.95 9.37 -8.19
CA LYS A 9 -14.62 10.72 -8.69
C LYS A 9 -14.17 11.69 -7.58
N LYS A 10 -14.75 11.60 -6.38
CA LYS A 10 -14.34 12.41 -5.22
C LYS A 10 -12.99 11.96 -4.67
N ILE A 11 -12.71 10.65 -4.71
CA ILE A 11 -11.42 10.09 -4.26
C ILE A 11 -10.28 10.50 -5.20
N ARG A 12 -10.53 10.57 -6.51
CA ARG A 12 -9.51 11.03 -7.48
C ARG A 12 -9.18 12.53 -7.39
N LYS A 13 -10.10 13.33 -6.84
CA LYS A 13 -9.89 14.77 -6.56
C LYS A 13 -9.58 15.00 -5.08
N PHE A 14 -9.04 13.99 -4.42
CA PHE A 14 -8.71 14.09 -3.00
C PHE A 14 -7.59 15.10 -2.82
N ASP A 15 -7.89 16.17 -2.08
CA ASP A 15 -6.91 17.09 -1.51
C ASP A 15 -6.99 16.96 0.01
N VAL A 16 -5.89 16.54 0.62
CA VAL A 16 -5.74 16.39 2.08
C VAL A 16 -6.09 17.69 2.83
N LYS A 17 -5.94 18.86 2.20
CA LYS A 17 -6.28 20.16 2.80
C LYS A 17 -7.77 20.46 2.80
N GLU A 18 -8.50 20.05 1.76
CA GLU A 18 -9.91 20.43 1.58
C GLU A 18 -10.85 19.67 2.52
N ARG A 19 -10.45 18.47 2.95
CA ARG A 19 -11.24 17.69 3.92
C ARG A 19 -10.68 17.81 5.34
N LYS A 20 -11.14 18.84 6.06
CA LYS A 20 -11.23 18.83 7.54
C LYS A 20 -12.05 17.66 8.11
N ILE A 21 -12.67 16.84 7.25
CA ILE A 21 -13.84 15.99 7.57
C ILE A 21 -13.50 14.49 7.67
N ILE A 22 -12.37 14.00 7.13
CA ILE A 22 -12.05 12.54 7.24
C ILE A 22 -11.37 12.19 8.56
N PHE A 23 -10.76 13.16 9.23
CA PHE A 23 -10.25 12.96 10.57
C PHE A 23 -11.29 13.48 11.56
N PRO A 24 -12.17 12.64 12.13
CA PRO A 24 -12.72 13.00 13.42
C PRO A 24 -11.50 13.34 14.29
N GLN A 25 -11.47 14.55 14.83
CA GLN A 25 -10.37 15.14 15.63
C GLN A 25 -9.90 14.24 16.81
N ASN A 26 -10.55 13.09 16.98
CA ASN A 26 -10.52 12.23 18.15
C ASN A 26 -10.00 10.81 17.86
N LEU A 27 -9.85 10.34 16.60
CA LEU A 27 -9.72 8.88 16.37
C LEU A 27 -8.46 8.35 15.67
N TYR A 28 -7.93 8.99 14.62
CA TYR A 28 -6.87 8.35 13.81
C TYR A 28 -5.45 8.90 13.99
N LEU A 29 -5.31 10.20 14.32
CA LEU A 29 -3.98 10.82 14.57
C LEU A 29 -3.69 11.01 16.06
N ARG A 30 -4.75 11.13 16.87
CA ARG A 30 -4.65 11.06 18.33
C ARG A 30 -4.55 9.59 18.74
N GLY A 31 -3.41 8.95 18.44
CA GLY A 31 -3.10 7.65 19.03
C GLY A 31 -3.34 7.66 20.54
N MET A 32 -3.61 6.51 21.16
CA MET A 32 -3.95 6.43 22.60
C MET A 32 -2.95 7.17 23.51
N VAL A 33 -1.71 7.33 23.06
CA VAL A 33 -0.64 8.09 23.73
C VAL A 33 -0.93 9.60 23.74
N LEU A 34 -1.37 10.18 22.62
CA LEU A 34 -1.62 11.61 22.47
C LEU A 34 -2.88 12.06 23.22
N LYS A 35 -3.88 11.17 23.29
CA LYS A 35 -5.06 11.34 24.15
C LYS A 35 -4.68 11.34 25.63
N ARG A 36 -3.84 10.39 26.06
CA ARG A 36 -3.32 10.31 27.43
C ARG A 36 -2.51 11.56 27.80
N LEU A 37 -1.60 11.98 26.93
CA LEU A 37 -0.83 13.22 27.08
C LEU A 37 -1.75 14.43 27.29
N SER A 38 -2.82 14.56 26.52
CA SER A 38 -3.75 15.70 26.66
C SER A 38 -4.51 15.70 28.00
N THR A 39 -4.80 14.52 28.56
CA THR A 39 -5.56 14.39 29.82
C THR A 39 -4.70 14.42 31.08
N SER A 40 -3.42 14.04 30.98
CA SER A 40 -2.51 13.93 32.13
C SER A 40 -1.53 15.09 32.25
N THR A 41 -1.54 16.04 31.30
CA THR A 41 -0.57 17.14 31.29
C THR A 41 -1.01 18.27 32.24
N PRO A 42 -0.13 18.76 33.12
CA PRO A 42 -0.40 19.94 33.94
C PRO A 42 -0.76 21.16 33.09
N LYS A 43 -1.64 22.04 33.58
CA LYS A 43 -2.07 23.25 32.86
C LYS A 43 -0.89 24.12 32.38
N SER A 44 0.22 24.11 33.11
CA SER A 44 1.46 24.84 32.79
C SER A 44 2.22 24.32 31.56
N LYS A 45 1.86 23.16 31.01
CA LYS A 45 2.50 22.55 29.83
C LYS A 45 1.54 22.31 28.67
N LEU A 46 0.33 22.90 28.73
CA LEU A 46 -0.67 22.77 27.67
C LEU A 46 -0.20 23.37 26.34
N ASP A 47 0.52 24.49 26.41
CA ASP A 47 1.16 25.14 25.26
C ASP A 47 2.14 24.21 24.53
N VAL A 48 2.93 23.43 25.29
CA VAL A 48 3.86 22.44 24.74
C VAL A 48 3.11 21.32 24.02
N VAL A 49 1.99 20.85 24.60
CA VAL A 49 1.14 19.81 24.00
C VAL A 49 0.46 20.32 22.72
N GLU A 50 -0.03 21.56 22.72
CA GLU A 50 -0.62 22.18 21.53
C GLU A 50 0.41 22.35 20.40
N LYS A 51 1.63 22.81 20.73
CA LYS A 51 2.74 22.92 19.77
C LYS A 51 3.11 21.56 19.19
N PHE A 52 3.18 20.52 20.03
CA PHE A 52 3.43 19.16 19.57
C PHE A 52 2.33 18.67 18.63
N HIS A 53 1.06 18.88 18.98
CA HIS A 53 -0.07 18.50 18.13
C HIS A 53 -0.04 19.20 16.76
N LYS A 54 0.27 20.49 16.74
CA LYS A 54 0.45 21.25 15.49
C LYS A 54 1.59 20.68 14.64
N ASN A 55 2.71 20.32 15.25
CA ASN A 55 3.84 19.73 14.54
C ASN A 55 3.51 18.36 13.95
N VAL A 56 2.82 17.49 14.70
CA VAL A 56 2.36 16.18 14.21
C VAL A 56 1.41 16.33 13.04
N LEU A 57 0.44 17.26 13.15
CA LEU A 57 -0.49 17.54 12.05
C LEU A 57 0.23 18.06 10.81
N ASN A 58 1.19 18.98 10.97
CA ASN A 58 2.00 19.49 9.87
C ASN A 58 2.80 18.37 9.21
N ALA A 59 3.48 17.53 9.99
CA ALA A 59 4.25 16.40 9.47
C ALA A 59 3.35 15.42 8.71
N TYR A 60 2.15 15.13 9.22
CA TYR A 60 1.17 14.30 8.54
C TYR A 60 0.76 14.91 7.19
N VAL A 61 0.39 16.20 7.16
CA VAL A 61 -0.02 16.89 5.94
C VAL A 61 1.11 16.93 4.91
N GLU A 62 2.34 17.25 5.31
CA GLU A 62 3.48 17.28 4.39
C GLU A 62 3.85 15.88 3.87
N CYS A 63 3.75 14.85 4.72
CA CYS A 63 3.92 13.47 4.30
C CYS A 63 2.84 13.07 3.27
N SER A 64 1.57 13.36 3.55
CA SER A 64 0.48 13.08 2.62
C SER A 64 0.66 13.81 1.29
N ARG A 65 1.07 15.09 1.28
CA ARG A 65 1.38 15.81 0.03
C ARG A 65 2.53 15.18 -0.73
N THR A 66 3.56 14.75 -0.02
CA THR A 66 4.71 14.09 -0.63
C THR A 66 4.28 12.78 -1.27
N LEU A 67 3.42 12.00 -0.60
CA LEU A 67 2.83 10.77 -1.14
C LEU A 67 1.93 11.06 -2.35
N GLU A 68 1.01 12.02 -2.26
CA GLU A 68 0.15 12.41 -3.38
C GLU A 68 0.97 12.87 -4.59
N LYS A 69 2.06 13.61 -4.37
CA LYS A 69 2.95 14.07 -5.45
C LYS A 69 3.76 12.93 -6.06
N LYS A 70 4.31 12.02 -5.24
CA LYS A 70 5.17 10.91 -5.70
C LYS A 70 4.38 9.74 -6.26
N MET A 71 3.17 9.53 -5.77
CA MET A 71 2.31 8.41 -6.13
C MET A 71 0.83 8.85 -6.14
N PRO A 72 0.43 9.66 -7.13
CA PRO A 72 -0.96 10.08 -7.28
C PRO A 72 -1.92 8.88 -7.34
N LEU A 73 -3.14 9.01 -6.83
CA LEU A 73 -4.13 7.92 -6.90
C LEU A 73 -4.55 7.58 -8.34
N ASP A 74 -4.38 8.52 -9.26
CA ASP A 74 -4.55 8.34 -10.70
C ASP A 74 -3.25 7.96 -11.43
N HIS A 75 -2.17 7.66 -10.69
CA HIS A 75 -0.91 7.22 -11.27
C HIS A 75 -1.11 5.99 -12.16
N LEU A 76 -0.57 6.02 -13.37
CA LEU A 76 -0.79 5.00 -14.39
C LEU A 76 -0.47 3.60 -13.88
N LEU A 77 0.68 3.41 -13.23
CA LEU A 77 1.07 2.13 -12.64
C LEU A 77 0.04 1.60 -11.64
N LEU A 78 -0.53 2.47 -10.80
CA LEU A 78 -1.55 2.05 -9.82
C LEU A 78 -2.85 1.63 -10.50
N GLN A 79 -3.23 2.32 -11.58
CA GLN A 79 -4.40 1.95 -12.36
C GLN A 79 -4.23 0.54 -12.98
N PHE A 80 -3.05 0.26 -13.53
CA PHE A 80 -2.73 -1.04 -14.12
C PHE A 80 -2.61 -2.13 -13.04
N ALA A 81 -1.90 -1.85 -11.94
CA ALA A 81 -1.77 -2.74 -10.80
C ALA A 81 -3.13 -3.14 -10.21
N SER A 82 -4.08 -2.20 -10.14
CA SER A 82 -5.43 -2.49 -9.64
C SER A 82 -6.18 -3.55 -10.44
N LYS A 83 -5.79 -3.81 -11.69
CA LYS A 83 -6.46 -4.80 -12.57
C LYS A 83 -5.93 -6.21 -12.41
N ILE A 84 -4.83 -6.35 -11.67
CA ILE A 84 -4.32 -7.63 -11.20
C ILE A 84 -5.21 -8.17 -10.08
N ASP A 85 -6.05 -7.35 -9.44
CA ASP A 85 -7.03 -7.84 -8.49
C ASP A 85 -7.97 -8.86 -9.17
N PRO A 86 -8.05 -10.11 -8.70
CA PRO A 86 -8.88 -11.14 -9.31
C PRO A 86 -10.38 -10.79 -9.33
N VAL A 87 -10.84 -9.91 -8.43
CA VAL A 87 -12.22 -9.40 -8.43
C VAL A 87 -12.50 -8.54 -9.66
N CYS A 88 -11.46 -7.92 -10.24
CA CYS A 88 -11.56 -7.15 -11.46
C CYS A 88 -11.52 -8.01 -12.74
N ARG A 89 -11.33 -9.34 -12.63
CA ARG A 89 -11.41 -10.27 -13.77
C ARG A 89 -12.78 -10.14 -14.45
N MET A 90 -12.85 -10.36 -15.76
CA MET A 90 -14.05 -10.19 -16.62
C MET A 90 -14.50 -8.74 -16.89
N HIS A 91 -13.86 -7.71 -16.30
CA HIS A 91 -14.17 -6.33 -16.68
C HIS A 91 -13.35 -5.89 -17.91
N SER A 92 -13.99 -5.31 -18.93
CA SER A 92 -13.34 -4.95 -20.21
C SER A 92 -12.13 -4.02 -20.05
N LEU A 93 -12.22 -3.05 -19.14
CA LEU A 93 -11.09 -2.19 -18.79
C LEU A 93 -9.92 -2.98 -18.18
N SER A 94 -10.19 -4.04 -17.40
CA SER A 94 -9.13 -4.87 -16.82
C SER A 94 -8.36 -5.62 -17.90
N LEU A 95 -9.05 -6.16 -18.91
CA LEU A 95 -8.41 -6.79 -20.06
C LEU A 95 -7.44 -5.82 -20.75
N THR A 96 -7.91 -4.62 -21.05
CA THR A 96 -7.10 -3.60 -21.75
C THR A 96 -5.86 -3.21 -20.95
N LEU A 97 -6.02 -2.96 -19.65
CA LEU A 97 -4.91 -2.52 -18.80
C LEU A 97 -3.93 -3.66 -18.49
N MET A 98 -4.41 -4.90 -18.33
CA MET A 98 -3.51 -6.04 -18.13
C MET A 98 -2.61 -6.26 -19.35
N LYS A 99 -3.14 -6.14 -20.58
CA LYS A 99 -2.34 -6.26 -21.81
C LYS A 99 -1.19 -5.27 -21.90
N GLY A 100 -1.36 -4.05 -21.36
CA GLY A 100 -0.31 -3.04 -21.37
C GLY A 100 0.66 -3.10 -20.18
N LEU A 101 0.52 -4.06 -19.25
CA LEU A 101 1.47 -4.22 -18.13
C LEU A 101 2.92 -4.43 -18.59
N PRO A 102 3.22 -5.22 -19.63
CA PRO A 102 4.60 -5.41 -20.11
C PRO A 102 5.28 -4.14 -20.63
N ASP A 103 4.52 -3.09 -20.97
CA ASP A 103 5.09 -1.80 -21.36
C ASP A 103 5.49 -0.95 -20.15
N LEU A 104 4.87 -1.17 -18.99
CA LEU A 104 5.20 -0.51 -17.73
C LEU A 104 6.26 -1.29 -16.94
N VAL A 105 6.22 -2.62 -17.02
CA VAL A 105 7.05 -3.55 -16.23
C VAL A 105 7.86 -4.41 -17.19
N THR A 106 8.86 -3.78 -17.81
CA THR A 106 9.61 -4.33 -18.95
C THR A 106 10.57 -5.46 -18.57
N ASN A 107 10.81 -5.68 -17.28
CA ASN A 107 11.77 -6.66 -16.76
C ASN A 107 11.14 -8.04 -16.48
N VAL A 108 9.83 -8.21 -16.64
CA VAL A 108 9.15 -9.47 -16.30
C VAL A 108 8.82 -10.30 -17.55
N ILE A 109 8.40 -9.64 -18.63
CA ILE A 109 8.02 -10.28 -19.89
C ILE A 109 8.94 -9.77 -20.98
N SER A 110 9.65 -10.67 -21.64
CA SER A 110 10.54 -10.30 -22.74
C SER A 110 9.73 -9.88 -23.98
N VAL A 111 10.39 -9.18 -24.91
CA VAL A 111 9.75 -8.75 -26.16
C VAL A 111 9.20 -9.94 -26.96
N ALA A 112 9.91 -11.07 -26.96
CA ALA A 112 9.50 -12.29 -27.64
C ALA A 112 8.26 -12.97 -27.02
N GLU A 113 7.97 -12.71 -25.75
CA GLU A 113 6.85 -13.31 -25.02
C GLU A 113 5.59 -12.44 -25.04
N ARG A 114 5.64 -11.23 -25.62
CA ARG A 114 4.53 -10.26 -25.57
C ARG A 114 3.24 -10.78 -26.22
N ASP A 115 3.34 -11.42 -27.38
CA ASP A 115 2.16 -11.98 -28.07
C ASP A 115 1.58 -13.16 -27.29
N ALA A 116 2.44 -13.99 -26.68
CA ALA A 116 2.01 -15.08 -25.81
C ALA A 116 1.33 -14.55 -24.54
N TYR A 117 1.87 -13.49 -23.95
CA TYR A 117 1.29 -12.80 -22.81
C TYR A 117 -0.10 -12.22 -23.16
N ASP A 118 -0.24 -11.53 -24.29
CA ASP A 118 -1.51 -10.95 -24.74
C ASP A 118 -2.61 -12.03 -24.88
N LEU A 119 -2.26 -13.15 -25.52
CA LEU A 119 -3.15 -14.30 -25.67
C LEU A 119 -3.51 -14.92 -24.32
N GLU A 120 -2.54 -15.01 -23.40
CA GLU A 120 -2.76 -15.54 -22.06
C GLU A 120 -3.65 -14.63 -21.20
N VAL A 121 -3.51 -13.30 -21.31
CA VAL A 121 -4.41 -12.33 -20.66
C VAL A 121 -5.85 -12.53 -21.18
N HIS A 122 -6.04 -12.75 -22.48
CA HIS A 122 -7.36 -13.06 -23.03
C HIS A 122 -7.97 -14.34 -22.44
N LYS A 123 -7.16 -15.41 -22.35
CA LYS A 123 -7.59 -16.68 -21.75
C LYS A 123 -7.92 -16.51 -20.27
N TYR A 124 -7.06 -15.83 -19.52
CA TYR A 124 -7.27 -15.52 -18.10
C TYR A 124 -8.55 -14.70 -17.90
N HIS A 125 -8.76 -13.70 -18.76
CA HIS A 125 -9.92 -12.83 -18.68
C HIS A 125 -11.24 -13.60 -18.77
N ALA A 126 -11.32 -14.61 -19.66
CA ALA A 126 -12.49 -15.45 -19.87
C ALA A 126 -12.51 -16.73 -19.01
N ALA A 127 -11.49 -16.97 -18.17
CA ALA A 127 -11.37 -18.21 -17.43
C ALA A 127 -12.36 -18.31 -16.26
N SER A 128 -12.95 -19.49 -16.10
CA SER A 128 -13.79 -19.86 -14.96
C SER A 128 -12.94 -20.22 -13.73
N LEU A 129 -12.22 -19.24 -13.19
CA LEU A 129 -11.47 -19.38 -11.95
C LEU A 129 -12.34 -18.99 -10.73
N ARG A 130 -11.99 -19.50 -9.55
CA ARG A 130 -12.62 -19.05 -8.30
C ARG A 130 -12.33 -17.57 -8.02
N GLN A 131 -13.21 -16.92 -7.27
CA GLN A 131 -12.93 -15.61 -6.69
C GLN A 131 -12.09 -15.76 -5.40
N PRO A 132 -11.35 -14.73 -4.97
CA PRO A 132 -10.64 -14.73 -3.69
C PRO A 132 -11.62 -14.87 -2.52
N GLN A 133 -11.21 -15.60 -1.48
CA GLN A 133 -12.01 -15.68 -0.25
C GLN A 133 -11.89 -14.39 0.57
N GLN A 134 -12.87 -14.10 1.45
CA GLN A 134 -12.99 -12.81 2.15
C GLN A 134 -11.76 -12.41 3.03
N LYS A 135 -10.90 -13.37 3.38
CA LYS A 135 -9.67 -13.15 4.18
C LYS A 135 -8.41 -13.57 3.45
N GLU A 136 -8.53 -14.03 2.23
CA GLU A 136 -7.40 -14.43 1.42
C GLU A 136 -6.69 -13.19 0.89
N THR A 137 -5.37 -13.18 1.02
CA THR A 137 -4.53 -12.10 0.50
C THR A 137 -4.27 -12.31 -0.99
N MET A 138 -4.09 -11.21 -1.72
CA MET A 138 -3.96 -11.24 -3.19
C MET A 138 -2.75 -12.05 -3.66
N ASP A 139 -1.64 -11.99 -2.92
CA ASP A 139 -0.44 -12.79 -3.13
C ASP A 139 -0.72 -14.29 -3.05
N ASN A 140 -1.44 -14.76 -2.02
CA ASN A 140 -1.79 -16.17 -1.88
C ASN A 140 -2.63 -16.67 -3.07
N TRP A 141 -3.62 -15.88 -3.49
CA TRP A 141 -4.47 -16.25 -4.63
C TRP A 141 -3.65 -16.38 -5.93
N TRP A 142 -2.78 -15.40 -6.22
CA TRP A 142 -1.92 -15.44 -7.42
C TRP A 142 -0.88 -16.55 -7.35
N MET A 143 -0.39 -16.89 -6.16
CA MET A 143 0.51 -18.03 -5.96
C MET A 143 -0.17 -19.35 -6.31
N GLU A 144 -1.44 -19.57 -5.94
CA GLU A 144 -2.18 -20.76 -6.36
C GLU A 144 -2.33 -20.84 -7.89
N VAL A 145 -2.67 -19.72 -8.53
CA VAL A 145 -2.75 -19.65 -10.01
C VAL A 145 -1.41 -19.97 -10.64
N LYS A 146 -0.31 -19.45 -10.07
CA LYS A 146 1.05 -19.74 -10.54
C LYS A 146 1.39 -21.23 -10.41
N ILE A 147 1.05 -21.85 -9.27
CA ILE A 147 1.26 -23.29 -9.02
C ILE A 147 0.46 -24.14 -10.00
N SER A 148 -0.76 -23.72 -10.36
CA SER A 148 -1.60 -24.44 -11.34
C SER A 148 -1.01 -24.46 -12.76
N ARG A 149 -0.05 -23.57 -13.05
CA ARG A 149 0.60 -23.38 -14.36
C ARG A 149 -0.38 -23.09 -15.53
N GLN A 150 -1.64 -22.76 -15.23
CA GLN A 150 -2.63 -22.42 -16.26
C GLN A 150 -2.32 -21.08 -16.95
N PHE A 151 -1.73 -20.15 -16.20
CA PHE A 151 -1.39 -18.80 -16.66
C PHE A 151 0.03 -18.40 -16.20
N PRO A 152 1.10 -19.00 -16.78
CA PRO A 152 2.46 -18.78 -16.32
C PRO A 152 2.97 -17.33 -16.49
N LEU A 153 2.64 -16.66 -17.58
CA LEU A 153 3.13 -15.30 -17.84
C LEU A 153 2.32 -14.26 -17.03
N VAL A 154 1.00 -14.41 -17.00
CA VAL A 154 0.10 -13.51 -16.26
C VAL A 154 0.35 -13.62 -14.76
N SER A 155 0.49 -14.84 -14.22
CA SER A 155 0.79 -15.03 -12.80
C SER A 155 2.19 -14.52 -12.43
N SER A 156 3.18 -14.64 -13.32
CA SER A 156 4.51 -14.07 -13.10
C SER A 156 4.48 -12.55 -13.05
N MET A 157 3.76 -11.90 -13.97
CA MET A 157 3.53 -10.45 -13.95
C MET A 157 2.80 -10.01 -12.68
N ALA A 158 1.74 -10.73 -12.28
CA ALA A 158 0.99 -10.43 -11.06
C ALA A 158 1.87 -10.53 -9.80
N CYS A 159 2.64 -11.61 -9.66
CA CYS A 159 3.55 -11.78 -8.53
C CYS A 159 4.62 -10.67 -8.49
N ALA A 160 5.23 -10.32 -9.63
CA ALA A 160 6.24 -9.27 -9.69
C ALA A 160 5.68 -7.90 -9.27
N MET A 161 4.49 -7.56 -9.76
CA MET A 161 3.79 -6.33 -9.40
C MET A 161 3.42 -6.29 -7.91
N LEU A 162 3.02 -7.42 -7.35
CA LEU A 162 2.79 -7.52 -5.92
C LEU A 162 4.09 -7.36 -5.15
N THR A 163 5.19 -8.02 -5.51
CA THR A 163 6.48 -7.85 -4.82
C THR A 163 6.95 -6.40 -4.79
N TYR A 164 6.76 -5.63 -5.86
CA TYR A 164 7.09 -4.18 -5.86
C TYR A 164 6.26 -3.38 -4.86
N LEU A 165 5.00 -3.75 -4.66
CA LEU A 165 4.08 -3.08 -3.71
C LEU A 165 4.24 -3.58 -2.27
N HIS A 166 4.89 -4.73 -2.07
CA HIS A 166 5.26 -5.21 -0.75
C HIS A 166 6.64 -4.66 -0.41
N GLY A 167 6.67 -3.48 0.21
CA GLY A 167 7.87 -3.00 0.88
C GLY A 167 8.37 -4.04 1.90
N PRO A 168 9.62 -3.94 2.39
CA PRO A 168 10.09 -4.79 3.48
C PRO A 168 9.05 -4.78 4.60
N LYS A 169 8.75 -5.93 5.20
CA LYS A 169 7.83 -6.03 6.36
C LYS A 169 8.44 -5.30 7.56
N VAL A 170 8.41 -3.97 7.53
CA VAL A 170 9.07 -3.09 8.50
C VAL A 170 8.44 -3.20 9.89
N GLU A 171 7.20 -3.69 10.02
CA GLU A 171 6.54 -3.86 11.33
C GLU A 171 7.29 -4.85 12.25
N SER A 172 7.92 -5.88 11.69
CA SER A 172 8.80 -6.78 12.44
C SER A 172 10.06 -6.05 12.94
N SER A 173 10.65 -5.19 12.09
CA SER A 173 11.81 -4.37 12.42
C SER A 173 11.51 -3.32 13.49
N PHE A 174 10.30 -2.73 13.49
CA PHE A 174 9.88 -1.79 14.52
C PHE A 174 9.58 -2.45 15.87
N SER A 175 9.07 -3.69 15.90
CA SER A 175 8.97 -4.47 17.15
C SER A 175 10.34 -4.76 17.75
N ASN A 176 11.35 -5.05 16.93
CA ASN A 176 12.74 -5.19 17.39
C ASN A 176 13.31 -3.84 17.87
N MET A 177 12.94 -2.73 17.23
CA MET A 177 13.32 -1.38 17.66
C MET A 177 12.68 -0.99 19.00
N ASN A 178 11.49 -1.50 19.31
CA ASN A 178 10.85 -1.29 20.61
C ASN A 178 11.67 -1.94 21.74
N SER A 179 12.35 -3.06 21.46
CA SER A 179 13.31 -3.69 22.39
C SER A 179 14.55 -2.81 22.64
N VAL A 180 15.00 -2.05 21.63
CA VAL A 180 16.12 -1.10 21.74
C VAL A 180 15.75 0.11 22.60
N VAL A 181 14.51 0.59 22.53
CA VAL A 181 14.05 1.76 23.30
C VAL A 181 13.81 1.42 24.78
N THR A 182 13.62 0.14 25.13
CA THR A 182 13.34 -0.28 26.52
C THR A 182 14.56 -0.70 27.35
N SER A 183 15.80 -0.62 26.84
CA SER A 183 16.98 -0.92 27.66
C SER A 183 17.73 0.35 28.07
N GLU A 184 18.08 0.45 29.35
CA GLU A 184 18.77 1.56 30.04
C GLU A 184 20.18 1.90 29.51
N THR A 185 20.54 1.44 28.31
CA THR A 185 21.87 1.61 27.74
C THR A 185 21.79 2.34 26.40
N ASN A 186 22.45 3.50 26.29
CA ASN A 186 22.60 4.33 25.09
C ASN A 186 23.41 3.68 23.94
N ARG A 187 23.38 2.34 23.80
CA ARG A 187 24.13 1.62 22.77
C ARG A 187 23.16 0.90 21.84
N LEU A 188 23.13 1.33 20.59
CA LEU A 188 22.45 0.63 19.49
C LEU A 188 23.13 -0.72 19.28
N CYS A 189 22.37 -1.81 19.36
CA CYS A 189 22.88 -3.14 19.01
C CYS A 189 23.18 -3.16 17.51
N VAL A 190 24.32 -3.72 17.11
CA VAL A 190 24.82 -3.75 15.72
C VAL A 190 23.79 -4.36 14.75
N GLU A 191 23.00 -5.32 15.20
CA GLU A 191 21.92 -5.94 14.41
C GLU A 191 20.78 -4.96 14.07
N SER A 192 20.51 -3.97 14.93
CA SER A 192 19.52 -2.92 14.64
C SER A 192 20.02 -1.90 13.62
N PHE A 193 21.33 -1.67 13.56
CA PHE A 193 21.95 -0.79 12.57
C PHE A 193 21.90 -1.41 11.16
N ASP A 194 22.10 -2.72 11.06
CA ASP A 194 22.05 -3.45 9.79
C ASP A 194 20.62 -3.53 9.22
N ALA A 195 19.62 -3.68 10.09
CA ALA A 195 18.21 -3.59 9.71
C ALA A 195 17.83 -2.19 9.17
N ILE A 196 18.46 -1.12 9.66
CA ILE A 196 18.25 0.25 9.18
C ILE A 196 18.94 0.49 7.83
N GLN A 197 20.12 -0.08 7.59
CA GLN A 197 20.82 0.05 6.31
C GLN A 197 20.14 -0.70 5.16
N THR A 198 19.42 -1.78 5.46
CA THR A 198 18.67 -2.56 4.46
C THR A 198 17.47 -1.80 3.86
N VAL A 199 17.09 -0.64 4.42
CA VAL A 199 15.99 0.22 3.92
C VAL A 199 16.49 1.35 2.98
N LYS A 200 17.67 1.19 2.34
CA LYS A 200 18.13 2.13 1.30
C LYS A 200 17.41 1.96 -0.03
#